data_AF-A0A8J6NP18-F1
#
_entry.id   AF-A0A8J6NP18-F1
#
_cell.length_a   1.000
_cell.length_b   1.000
_cell.length_c   1.000
_cell.angle_alpha   90.00
_cell.angle_beta   90.00
_cell.angle_gamma   90.00
#
_symmetry.space_group_name_H-M   'P 1'
#
loop_
_entity.id
_entity.type
_entity.pdbx_description
1 polymer ?
#
loop_
_entity_poly.entity_id
_entity_poly.type
_entity_poly.pdbx_seq_one_letter_code
_entity_poly.pdbx_strand_id
1 'polypeptide(L)' 'IKPYFQSVFQEPFPGTHHGFTGDANGDQIDWILYRGTLDIKDCKIDRDAIENFYPSDHFPLYALFKWST' A
#
# COMPACT_ATOMS: atom_id res chain seq x y z
N ILE A 1 22.36 -5.39 -3.69
CA ILE A 1 22.09 -4.36 -4.72
C ILE A 1 20.78 -3.68 -4.31
N LYS A 2 20.75 -2.36 -4.10
CA LYS A 2 19.47 -1.68 -3.86
C LYS A 2 18.64 -1.76 -5.15
N PRO A 3 17.36 -2.18 -5.08
CA PRO A 3 16.52 -2.22 -6.26
C PRO A 3 16.32 -0.81 -6.84
N TYR A 4 16.17 -0.72 -8.17
CA TYR A 4 16.04 0.55 -8.88
C TYR A 4 14.81 1.35 -8.42
N PHE A 5 13.72 0.63 -8.11
CA PHE A 5 12.58 1.15 -7.39
C PHE A 5 12.50 0.47 -6.02
N GLN A 6 12.20 1.24 -4.99
CA GLN A 6 11.95 0.77 -3.63
C GLN A 6 10.43 0.77 -3.39
N SER A 7 9.93 -0.26 -2.72
CA SER A 7 8.53 -0.28 -2.26
C SER A 7 8.37 0.58 -1.01
N VAL A 8 7.22 1.23 -0.85
CA VAL A 8 6.86 1.90 0.41
C VAL A 8 6.51 0.91 1.52
N PHE A 9 6.05 -0.29 1.16
CA PHE A 9 5.78 -1.39 2.08
C PHE A 9 6.95 -2.40 2.07
N GLN A 10 7.17 -3.07 3.20
CA GLN A 10 8.17 -4.13 3.37
C GLN A 10 7.48 -5.47 3.65
N GLU A 11 8.23 -6.57 3.49
CA GLU A 11 7.72 -7.89 3.84
C GLU A 11 7.40 -8.01 5.35
N PRO A 12 6.38 -8.79 5.74
CA PRO A 12 5.47 -9.55 4.87
C PRO A 12 4.52 -8.62 4.11
N PHE A 13 4.40 -8.86 2.81
CA PHE A 13 3.57 -8.04 1.94
C PHE A 13 2.08 -8.30 2.22
N PRO A 14 1.32 -7.27 2.57
CA PRO A 14 -0.09 -7.40 2.93
C PRO A 14 -1.00 -7.62 1.70
N GLY A 15 -2.04 -8.43 1.85
CA GLY A 15 -3.05 -8.62 0.80
C GLY A 15 -3.79 -7.33 0.49
N THR A 16 -3.87 -6.98 -0.80
CA THR A 16 -4.51 -5.75 -1.27
C THR A 16 -5.83 -5.99 -1.98
N HIS A 17 -6.05 -7.16 -2.55
CA HIS A 17 -7.34 -7.58 -3.09
C HIS A 17 -8.09 -8.47 -2.08
N HIS A 18 -9.35 -8.14 -1.83
CA HIS A 18 -10.21 -8.85 -0.87
C HIS A 18 -11.60 -9.21 -1.42
N GLY A 19 -11.93 -8.90 -2.68
CA GLY A 19 -13.20 -9.31 -3.30
C GLY A 19 -14.45 -8.86 -2.53
N PHE A 20 -14.42 -7.65 -1.95
CA PHE A 20 -15.46 -7.11 -1.04
C PHE A 20 -15.67 -7.85 0.29
N THR A 21 -14.80 -8.81 0.65
CA THR A 21 -14.93 -9.58 1.91
C THR A 21 -14.24 -8.91 3.11
N GLY A 22 -13.25 -8.05 2.87
CA GLY A 22 -12.38 -7.51 3.91
C GLY A 22 -11.22 -8.45 4.31
N ASP A 23 -11.10 -9.62 3.68
CA ASP A 23 -10.00 -10.56 3.94
C ASP A 23 -8.65 -10.01 3.44
N ALA A 24 -7.69 -9.86 4.34
CA ALA A 24 -6.36 -9.33 4.06
C ALA A 24 -5.28 -10.42 3.87
N ASN A 25 -5.66 -11.70 3.84
CA ASN A 25 -4.73 -12.83 3.72
C ASN A 25 -4.30 -13.15 2.27
N GLY A 26 -4.73 -12.35 1.30
CA GLY A 26 -4.33 -12.49 -0.11
C GLY A 26 -2.94 -11.95 -0.42
N ASP A 27 -2.59 -11.95 -1.72
CA ASP A 27 -1.32 -11.42 -2.21
C ASP A 27 -1.34 -9.88 -2.33
N GLN A 28 -0.17 -9.26 -2.21
CA GLN A 28 0.01 -7.87 -2.60
C GLN A 28 0.12 -7.77 -4.12
N ILE A 29 -0.93 -7.27 -4.76
CA ILE A 29 -0.95 -7.04 -6.21
C ILE A 29 -0.97 -5.54 -6.56
N ASP A 30 -1.18 -4.68 -5.57
CA ASP A 30 -1.10 -3.23 -5.69
C ASP A 30 0.19 -2.70 -5.06
N TRP A 31 0.85 -1.74 -5.72
CA TRP A 31 2.18 -1.27 -5.32
C TRP A 31 2.32 0.24 -5.45
N ILE A 32 2.96 0.87 -4.46
CA ILE A 32 3.54 2.21 -4.59
C ILE A 32 5.06 2.05 -4.55
N LEU A 33 5.68 2.27 -5.71
CA LEU A 33 7.13 2.15 -5.90
C LEU A 33 7.74 3.54 -6.12
N TYR A 34 8.87 3.82 -5.48
CA TYR A 34 9.54 5.12 -5.56
C TYR A 34 11.06 4.99 -5.79
N ARG A 35 11.68 6.07 -6.27
CA ARG A 35 13.13 6.17 -6.47
C ARG A 35 13.58 7.63 -6.37
N GLY A 36 14.88 7.85 -6.26
CA GLY A 36 15.47 9.19 -6.14
C GLY A 36 15.39 9.73 -4.71
N THR A 37 15.42 11.06 -4.59
CA THR A 37 15.50 11.80 -3.32
C THR A 37 14.11 12.02 -2.70
N LEU A 38 13.45 10.93 -2.33
CA LEU A 38 12.18 10.95 -1.60
C LEU A 38 12.33 10.21 -0.27
N ASP A 39 11.97 10.88 0.81
CA ASP A 39 11.79 10.28 2.12
C ASP A 39 10.32 9.85 2.28
N ILE A 40 10.07 8.60 2.64
CA ILE A 40 8.75 8.17 3.11
C ILE A 40 8.52 8.77 4.49
N LYS A 41 7.41 9.49 4.67
CA LYS A 41 6.97 10.03 5.97
C LYS A 41 5.84 9.21 6.58
N ASP A 42 4.99 8.64 5.73
CA ASP A 42 3.93 7.73 6.15
C ASP A 42 3.56 6.80 4.99
N CYS A 43 3.03 5.63 5.33
CA CYS A 43 2.39 4.72 4.38
C CYS A 43 1.39 3.81 5.10
N LYS A 44 0.21 3.61 4.51
CA LYS A 44 -0.88 2.84 5.10
C LYS A 44 -1.63 2.06 4.02
N ILE A 45 -2.17 0.90 4.40
CA ILE A 45 -3.29 0.29 3.68
C ILE A 45 -4.56 0.72 4.37
N ASP A 46 -5.45 1.36 3.62
CA ASP A 46 -6.76 1.68 4.15
C ASP A 46 -7.69 0.47 4.05
N ARG A 47 -8.13 -0.03 5.21
CA ARG A 47 -9.04 -1.18 5.32
C ARG A 47 -10.41 -0.79 5.86
N ASP A 48 -10.67 0.51 5.93
CA ASP A 48 -11.90 1.01 6.50
C ASP A 48 -13.08 0.67 5.57
N ALA A 49 -14.17 0.19 6.18
CA ALA A 49 -15.44 0.00 5.51
C ALA A 49 -16.34 1.19 5.83
N ILE A 50 -17.07 1.68 4.82
CA ILE A 50 -18.01 2.79 4.97
C ILE A 50 -19.41 2.18 5.06
N GLU A 51 -20.06 2.36 6.21
CA GLU A 51 -21.39 1.77 6.46
C GLU A 51 -21.44 0.24 6.24
N ASN A 52 -20.33 -0.45 6.57
CA ASN A 52 -20.08 -1.88 6.32
C ASN A 52 -19.91 -2.29 4.85
N PHE A 53 -19.73 -1.32 3.95
CA PHE A 53 -19.42 -1.55 2.54
C PHE A 53 -17.99 -1.13 2.23
N TYR A 54 -17.29 -1.96 1.46
CA TYR A 54 -16.03 -1.59 0.85
C TYR A 54 -16.29 -0.83 -0.46
N PRO A 55 -15.69 0.36 -0.66
CA PRO A 55 -15.86 1.12 -1.91
C PRO A 55 -15.29 0.43 -3.16
N SER A 56 -14.40 -0.55 -2.98
CA SER A 56 -13.76 -1.36 -4.02
C SER A 56 -13.49 -2.77 -3.48
N ASP A 57 -13.23 -3.71 -4.38
CA ASP A 57 -12.70 -5.05 -4.07
C ASP A 57 -11.21 -5.05 -3.70
N HIS A 58 -10.54 -3.90 -3.82
CA HIS A 58 -9.17 -3.66 -3.39
C HIS A 58 -9.12 -2.66 -2.24
N PHE A 59 -8.17 -2.87 -1.32
CA PHE A 59 -7.81 -1.90 -0.30
C PHE A 59 -6.93 -0.77 -0.89
N PRO A 60 -7.28 0.51 -0.69
CA PRO A 60 -6.43 1.62 -1.12
C PRO A 60 -5.06 1.62 -0.42
N LEU A 61 -4.03 1.98 -1.18
CA LEU A 61 -2.69 2.23 -0.67
C LEU A 61 -2.43 3.73 -0.56
N TYR A 62 -1.88 4.16 0.57
CA TYR A 62 -1.47 5.53 0.83
C TYR A 62 0.03 5.61 1.11
N ALA A 63 0.67 6.65 0.59
CA ALA A 63 2.04 7.01 0.96
C ALA A 63 2.22 8.53 0.95
N LEU A 64 2.85 9.05 1.98
CA LEU A 64 3.27 10.43 2.10
C LEU A 64 4.78 10.53 1.90
N PHE A 65 5.18 11.37 0.96
CA PHE A 65 6.60 11.63 0.68
C PHE A 65 6.99 13.06 1.03
N LYS A 66 8.27 13.23 1.36
CA LYS A 66 8.95 14.53 1.37
C LYS A 66 10.16 14.43 0.43
N TRP A 67 10.47 15.50 -0.30
CA TRP A 67 11.77 15.60 -0.96
C TRP A 67 12.90 15.56 0.06
N SER A 68 13.86 14.66 -0.14
CA SER A 68 15.09 14.63 0.65
C SER A 68 15.89 15.89 0.29
N THR A 69 16.18 16.70 1.30
CA THR A 69 17.11 17.85 1.21
C THR A 69 18.54 17.40 1.34
#